data_AF-A0A091Q613-F1
#
_entry.id   AF-A0A091Q613-F1
#
_cell.length_a   1.000
_cell.length_b   1.000
_cell.length_c   1.000
_cell.angle_alpha   90.00
_cell.angle_beta   90.00
_cell.angle_gamma   90.00
#
_symmetry.space_group_name_H-M   'P 1'
#
loop_
_entity.id
_entity.type
_entity.pdbx_description
1 polymer ?
#
loop_
_entity_poly.entity_id
_entity_poly.type
_entity_poly.pdbx_seq_one_letter_code
_entity_poly.pdbx_strand_id
1 'polypeptide(L)'
;RYSNDVTSLPFLLEILTVLPEEVHSRSLRIGANRRTEIIEDLAYYSSTVISLLMTCVEKTGNDEKMLIKIFRCLGSWFNLGVLDSTFMANSKLLSLLFEVL
;
A
#
# COMPACT_ATOMS: atom_id res chain seq x y z
N ARG A 1 -7.75 -5.10 14.61
CA ARG A 1 -6.82 -5.73 15.58
C ARG A 1 -5.36 -5.35 15.28
N TYR A 2 -4.89 -5.45 14.03
CA TYR A 2 -3.50 -5.10 13.68
C TYR A 2 -3.16 -3.59 13.63
N SER A 3 -4.11 -2.70 13.33
CA SER A 3 -3.79 -1.25 13.27
C SER A 3 -3.35 -0.64 14.60
N ASN A 4 -3.63 -1.30 15.73
CA ASN A 4 -3.30 -0.79 17.07
C ASN A 4 -2.04 -1.40 17.68
N ASP A 5 -1.50 -2.48 17.09
CA ASP A 5 -0.24 -3.07 17.53
C ASP A 5 0.90 -2.52 16.66
N VAL A 6 1.60 -1.52 17.16
CA VAL A 6 2.70 -0.83 16.47
C VAL A 6 3.82 -1.80 16.10
N THR A 7 4.02 -2.88 16.86
CA THR A 7 5.07 -3.88 16.56
C THR A 7 4.72 -4.74 15.35
N SER A 8 3.43 -4.89 15.04
CA SER A 8 2.93 -5.64 13.89
C SER A 8 2.96 -4.86 12.59
N LEU A 9 2.94 -3.52 12.65
CA LEU A 9 2.83 -2.67 11.46
C LEU A 9 3.97 -2.90 10.44
N PRO A 10 5.25 -3.04 10.84
CA PRO A 10 6.32 -3.22 9.86
C PRO A 10 6.19 -4.48 9.00
N PHE A 11 5.73 -5.59 9.58
CA PHE A 11 5.53 -6.83 8.82
C PHE A 11 4.24 -6.75 7.99
N LEU A 12 3.18 -6.14 8.53
CA LEU A 12 1.93 -5.96 7.81
C LEU A 12 2.13 -5.12 6.56
N LEU A 13 2.88 -4.02 6.67
CA LEU A 13 3.25 -3.21 5.50
C LEU A 13 4.08 -4.00 4.50
N GLU A 14 4.94 -4.91 4.96
CA GLU A 14 5.73 -5.76 4.07
C GLU A 14 4.84 -6.70 3.26
N ILE A 15 3.89 -7.38 3.92
CA ILE A 15 2.88 -8.22 3.24
C ILE A 15 2.09 -7.38 2.23
N LEU A 16 1.60 -6.21 2.63
CA LEU A 16 0.82 -5.33 1.76
C LEU A 16 1.65 -4.72 0.62
N THR A 17 2.98 -4.70 0.73
CA THR A 17 3.87 -4.25 -0.35
C THR A 17 4.11 -5.37 -1.35
N VAL A 18 4.44 -6.58 -0.89
CA VAL A 18 4.76 -7.69 -1.80
C VAL A 18 3.53 -8.31 -2.45
N LEU A 19 2.35 -8.21 -1.82
CA LEU A 19 1.13 -8.82 -2.34
C LEU A 19 0.75 -8.29 -3.74
N PRO A 20 0.68 -6.96 -4.00
CA PRO A 20 0.48 -6.43 -5.36
C PRO A 20 1.61 -6.81 -6.34
N GLU A 21 2.86 -6.88 -5.88
CA GLU A 21 4.02 -7.21 -6.72
C GLU A 21 3.92 -8.66 -7.23
N GLU A 22 3.49 -9.59 -6.37
CA GLU A 22 3.35 -11.00 -6.71
C GLU A 22 2.21 -11.29 -7.70
N VAL A 23 1.23 -10.39 -7.85
CA VAL A 23 0.17 -10.53 -8.88
C VAL A 23 0.76 -10.59 -10.30
N HIS A 24 1.89 -9.92 -10.53
CA HIS A 24 2.59 -9.89 -11.81
C HIS A 24 3.86 -10.76 -11.82
N SER A 25 4.11 -11.53 -10.77
CA SER A 25 5.28 -12.40 -10.65
C SER A 25 5.32 -13.46 -11.74
N ARG A 26 6.48 -13.63 -12.38
CA ARG A 26 6.69 -14.68 -13.40
C ARG A 26 6.84 -16.07 -12.77
N SER A 27 7.22 -16.12 -11.49
CA SER A 27 7.35 -17.35 -10.71
C SER A 27 5.97 -17.90 -10.32
N LEU A 28 5.02 -17.00 -10.07
CA LEU A 28 3.64 -17.34 -9.72
C LEU A 28 2.80 -17.39 -11.00
N ARG A 29 2.65 -18.58 -11.59
CA ARG A 29 1.93 -18.80 -12.86
C ARG A 29 0.42 -18.72 -12.69
N ILE A 30 -0.11 -17.53 -12.41
CA ILE A 30 -1.55 -17.26 -12.33
C ILE A 30 -2.11 -17.03 -13.73
N GLY A 31 -3.17 -17.76 -14.08
CA GLY A 31 -3.91 -17.57 -15.34
C GLY A 31 -4.57 -16.18 -15.41
N ALA A 32 -4.76 -15.65 -16.62
CA ALA A 32 -5.24 -14.28 -16.84
C ALA A 32 -6.56 -13.98 -16.11
N ASN A 33 -7.54 -14.88 -16.17
CA ASN A 33 -8.84 -14.69 -15.51
C ASN A 33 -8.69 -14.53 -14.00
N ARG A 34 -7.94 -15.44 -13.36
CA ARG A 34 -7.69 -15.39 -11.92
C ARG A 34 -6.91 -14.14 -11.51
N ARG A 35 -6.03 -13.65 -12.39
CA ARG A 35 -5.29 -12.40 -12.16
C ARG A 35 -6.23 -11.20 -12.15
N THR A 36 -7.15 -11.13 -13.10
CA THR A 36 -8.18 -10.07 -13.13
C THR A 36 -9.02 -10.07 -11.86
N GLU A 37 -9.52 -11.24 -11.43
CA GLU A 37 -10.26 -11.37 -10.17
C GLU A 37 -9.47 -10.83 -8.97
N ILE A 38 -8.19 -11.18 -8.86
CA ILE A 38 -7.33 -10.69 -7.76
C ILE A 38 -7.14 -9.17 -7.83
N ILE A 39 -6.93 -8.61 -9.02
CA ILE A 39 -6.76 -7.16 -9.20
C ILE A 39 -8.04 -6.42 -8.78
N GLU A 40 -9.21 -6.93 -9.16
CA GLU A 40 -10.51 -6.37 -8.79
C GLU A 40 -10.73 -6.43 -7.27
N ASP A 41 -10.43 -7.56 -6.64
CA ASP A 41 -10.50 -7.72 -5.18
C ASP A 41 -9.55 -6.74 -4.47
N LEU A 42 -8.31 -6.60 -4.95
CA LEU A 42 -7.35 -5.64 -4.38
C LEU A 42 -7.82 -4.19 -4.58
N ALA A 43 -8.38 -3.85 -5.74
CA ALA A 43 -8.95 -2.54 -5.99
C ALA A 43 -10.09 -2.23 -5.02
N TYR A 44 -10.96 -3.20 -4.74
CA TYR A 44 -12.04 -3.06 -3.77
C TYR A 44 -11.54 -2.70 -2.37
N TYR A 45 -10.42 -3.30 -1.93
CA TYR A 45 -9.83 -3.04 -0.60
C TYR A 45 -8.77 -1.92 -0.57
N SER A 46 -8.44 -1.30 -1.71
CA SER A 46 -7.40 -0.28 -1.82
C SER A 46 -7.58 0.89 -0.84
N SER A 47 -8.82 1.37 -0.67
CA SER A 47 -9.18 2.44 0.26
C SER A 47 -8.84 2.11 1.72
N THR A 48 -8.97 0.84 2.12
CA THR A 48 -8.61 0.37 3.47
C THR A 48 -7.11 0.41 3.68
N VAL A 49 -6.33 0.05 2.66
CA VAL A 49 -4.86 0.11 2.72
C VAL A 49 -4.38 1.55 2.79
N ILE A 50 -4.93 2.47 1.98
CA ILE A 50 -4.56 3.89 2.08
C ILE A 50 -4.90 4.46 3.46
N SER A 51 -6.05 4.10 4.03
CA SER A 51 -6.45 4.52 5.38
C SER A 51 -5.48 4.00 6.45
N LEU A 52 -4.99 2.76 6.29
CA LEU A 52 -3.95 2.20 7.16
C LEU A 52 -2.63 2.95 7.01
N LEU A 53 -2.19 3.27 5.78
CA LEU A 53 -0.95 4.03 5.54
C LEU A 53 -1.01 5.42 6.19
N MET A 54 -2.14 6.12 6.05
CA MET A 54 -2.40 7.38 6.74
C MET A 54 -2.30 7.25 8.27
N THR A 55 -2.93 6.20 8.83
CA THR A 55 -2.84 5.91 10.28
C THR A 55 -1.41 5.62 10.71
N CYS A 56 -0.61 4.95 9.87
CA CYS A 56 0.79 4.67 10.17
C CYS A 56 1.59 5.97 10.25
N VAL A 57 1.45 6.88 9.27
CA VAL A 57 2.08 8.21 9.29
C VAL A 57 1.75 8.96 10.59
N GLU A 58 0.47 9.01 10.97
CA GLU A 58 0.02 9.70 12.18
C GLU A 58 0.61 9.10 13.47
N LYS A 59 0.80 7.77 13.51
CA LYS A 59 1.30 7.06 14.70
C LYS A 59 2.81 7.05 14.83
N THR A 60 3.55 6.98 13.72
CA THR A 60 5.02 6.84 13.74
C THR A 60 5.73 8.17 13.53
N GLY A 61 5.01 9.24 13.17
CA GLY A 61 5.59 10.56 12.96
C GLY A 61 6.74 10.53 11.95
N ASN A 62 7.88 11.11 12.33
CA ASN A 62 9.07 11.22 11.48
C ASN A 62 10.05 10.03 11.59
N ASP A 63 9.59 8.84 11.98
CA ASP A 63 10.42 7.64 11.85
C ASP A 63 10.69 7.33 10.36
N GLU A 64 11.87 7.72 9.90
CA GLU A 64 12.33 7.55 8.52
C GLU A 64 12.21 6.10 8.03
N LYS A 65 12.52 5.11 8.87
CA LYS A 65 12.44 3.70 8.48
C LYS A 65 10.99 3.28 8.22
N MET A 66 10.07 3.83 9.00
CA MET A 66 8.65 3.58 8.80
C MET A 66 8.12 4.31 7.56
N LEU A 67 8.52 5.56 7.34
CA LEU A 67 8.15 6.32 6.13
C LEU A 67 8.61 5.61 4.85
N ILE A 68 9.83 5.05 4.83
CA ILE A 68 10.31 4.23 3.71
C ILE A 68 9.37 3.03 3.45
N LYS A 69 8.93 2.33 4.50
CA LYS A 69 8.00 1.20 4.36
C LYS A 69 6.63 1.65 3.85
N ILE A 70 6.12 2.78 4.34
CA ILE A 70 4.85 3.37 3.92
C ILE A 70 4.90 3.75 2.43
N PHE A 71 5.96 4.43 1.99
CA PHE A 71 6.09 4.84 0.59
C PHE A 71 6.35 3.69 -0.37
N ARG A 72 7.09 2.66 0.06
CA ARG A 72 7.24 1.42 -0.73
C ARG A 72 5.89 0.73 -0.92
N CYS A 73 5.11 0.59 0.15
CA CYS A 73 3.76 0.05 0.08
C CYS A 73 2.91 0.88 -0.87
N LEU A 74 2.86 2.21 -0.69
CA LEU A 74 2.12 3.11 -1.57
C LEU A 74 2.52 2.94 -3.05
N GLY A 75 3.82 2.90 -3.34
CA GLY A 75 4.36 2.72 -4.69
C GLY A 75 3.98 1.39 -5.33
N SER A 76 4.00 0.30 -4.55
CA SER A 76 3.56 -1.03 -5.01
C SER A 76 2.08 -1.02 -5.45
N TRP A 77 1.22 -0.36 -4.68
CA TRP A 77 -0.20 -0.22 -5.03
C TRP A 77 -0.44 0.71 -6.22
N PHE A 78 0.37 1.75 -6.39
CA PHE A 78 0.38 2.56 -7.61
C PHE A 78 0.75 1.74 -8.85
N ASN A 79 1.79 0.91 -8.74
CA ASN A 79 2.24 0.06 -9.85
C ASN A 79 1.20 -0.99 -10.26
N LEU A 80 0.37 -1.45 -9.32
CA LEU A 80 -0.76 -2.33 -9.61
C LEU A 80 -1.89 -1.60 -10.38
N GLY A 81 -1.96 -0.27 -10.29
CA GLY A 81 -2.93 0.54 -11.03
C GLY A 81 -4.34 0.54 -10.44
N VAL A 82 -4.48 0.25 -9.14
CA VAL A 82 -5.79 0.06 -8.48
C VAL A 82 -6.22 1.22 -7.57
N LEU A 83 -5.40 2.28 -7.47
CA LEU A 83 -5.69 3.43 -6.62
C LEU A 83 -6.56 4.45 -7.37
N ASP A 84 -7.60 4.97 -6.69
CA ASP A 84 -8.45 6.03 -7.23
C ASP A 84 -7.65 7.34 -7.39
N SER A 85 -7.57 7.84 -8.63
CA SER A 85 -6.75 9.01 -8.96
C SER A 85 -7.26 10.29 -8.30
N THR A 86 -8.58 10.45 -8.16
CA THR A 86 -9.20 11.66 -7.61
C THR A 86 -8.96 11.76 -6.11
N PHE A 87 -9.08 10.63 -5.42
CA PHE A 87 -8.78 10.49 -4.01
C PHE A 87 -7.28 10.69 -3.73
N MET A 88 -6.40 10.06 -4.53
CA MET A 88 -4.95 10.19 -4.35
C MET A 88 -4.45 11.61 -4.61
N ALA A 89 -5.03 12.33 -5.59
CA ALA A 89 -4.67 13.72 -5.86
C ALA A 89 -4.92 14.66 -4.66
N ASN A 90 -5.86 14.32 -3.78
CA ASN A 90 -6.20 15.08 -2.57
C ASN A 90 -5.63 14.45 -1.28
N SER A 91 -4.80 13.41 -1.40
CA SER A 91 -4.29 12.67 -0.25
C SER A 91 -3.11 13.37 0.40
N LYS A 92 -3.13 13.45 1.73
CA LYS A 92 -1.99 13.94 2.53
C LYS A 92 -0.73 13.07 2.37
N LEU A 93 -0.87 11.79 1.98
CA LEU A 93 0.30 10.94 1.69
C LEU A 93 1.11 11.49 0.52
N LEU A 94 0.44 12.01 -0.49
CA LEU A 94 1.10 12.57 -1.66
C LEU A 94 1.76 13.90 -1.31
N SER A 95 1.10 14.75 -0.53
CA SER A 95 1.70 15.96 0.02
C SER A 95 2.95 15.67 0.85
N LEU A 96 2.88 14.68 1.76
CA LEU A 96 4.01 14.28 2.59
C LEU A 96 5.16 13.71 1.76
N LEU A 97 4.87 12.93 0.71
CA LEU A 97 5.90 12.39 -0.18
C LEU A 97 6.75 13.52 -0.79
N PHE A 98 6.11 14.62 -1.21
CA PHE A 98 6.82 15.78 -1.76
C PHE A 98 7.50 16.64 -0.69
N GLU A 99 7.04 16.61 0.56
CA GLU A 99 7.67 17.34 1.67
C GLU A 99 9.02 16.72 2.08
N VAL A 100 9.15 15.40 1.96
CA VAL A 100 10.37 14.67 2.36
C VAL A 100 11.35 14.39 1.21
N LEU A 101 11.02 14.81 -0.01
CA LEU A 101 11.86 14.73 -1.22
C LEU A 101 12.88 15.86 -1.26
#